data_AF-A0A920S7Q3-F1
#
_entry.id   AF-A0A920S7Q3-F1
#
_cell.length_a   1.000
_cell.length_b   1.000
_cell.length_c   1.000
_cell.angle_alpha   90.00
_cell.angle_beta   90.00
_cell.angle_gamma   90.00
#
_symmetry.space_group_name_H-M   'P 1'
#
loop_
_entity.id
_entity.type
_entity.pdbx_description
1 polymer ?
#
loop_
_entity_poly.entity_id
_entity_poly.type
_entity_poly.pdbx_seq_one_letter_code
_entity_poly.pdbx_strand_id
1 'polypeptide(L)'
;MARHFTRIGRWVDFDNDYKTMDAWYMESVWWVVKRLWDKGLIYQGQKVMPVSTALETVLANFEATSNYKDVQDPAVTVLFRLADDDAYIAAWTTTPWTLPSNLALCVGADMITWGDRWGIGSTHLPREARLPEYSDGHELTVETRQKGST
;
A
#
# COMPACT_ATOMS: atom_id res chain seq x y z
N MET A 1 10.64 0.28 37.76
CA MET A 1 11.60 1.01 36.87
C MET A 1 12.56 1.89 37.66
N ALA A 2 12.06 2.71 38.62
CA ALA A 2 12.86 3.63 39.44
C ALA A 2 14.14 3.04 40.07
N ARG A 3 14.07 1.84 40.70
CA ARG A 3 15.23 1.17 41.31
C ARG A 3 16.43 0.98 40.38
N HIS A 4 16.20 0.74 39.08
CA HIS A 4 17.29 0.56 38.12
C HIS A 4 17.98 1.90 37.82
N PHE A 5 17.21 2.98 37.69
CA PHE A 5 17.73 4.32 37.43
C PHE A 5 18.52 4.89 38.61
N THR A 6 18.06 4.65 39.84
CA THR A 6 18.82 5.00 41.06
C THR A 6 20.15 4.25 41.11
N ARG A 7 20.17 2.97 40.72
CA ARG A 7 21.39 2.14 40.74
C ARG A 7 22.43 2.53 39.71
N ILE A 8 22.01 3.04 38.54
CA ILE A 8 22.95 3.58 37.53
C ILE A 8 23.39 5.02 37.83
N GLY A 9 22.94 5.61 38.95
CA GLY A 9 23.29 6.98 39.34
C GLY A 9 22.58 8.08 38.55
N ARG A 10 21.47 7.77 37.88
CA ARG A 10 20.68 8.77 37.15
C ARG A 10 19.87 9.61 38.13
N TRP A 11 20.23 10.88 38.28
CA TRP A 11 19.48 11.85 39.10
C TRP A 11 18.27 12.37 38.33
N VAL A 12 17.11 11.82 38.67
CA VAL A 12 15.78 12.21 38.17
C VAL A 12 14.81 12.12 39.34
N ASP A 13 13.85 13.05 39.40
CA ASP A 13 12.76 13.02 40.36
C ASP A 13 11.75 11.93 39.97
N PHE A 14 11.61 10.93 40.84
CA PHE A 14 10.63 9.85 40.70
C PHE A 14 9.45 10.00 41.65
N ASP A 15 9.50 10.96 42.58
CA ASP A 15 8.45 11.17 43.58
C ASP A 15 7.35 12.07 43.02
N ASN A 16 7.72 13.04 42.17
CA ASN A 16 6.78 13.92 41.46
C ASN A 16 6.87 13.72 39.94
N ASP A 17 6.66 12.47 39.49
CA ASP A 17 6.62 12.15 38.07
C ASP A 17 5.30 12.62 37.42
N TYR A 18 5.35 12.89 36.11
CA TYR A 18 4.13 13.07 35.33
C TYR A 18 3.80 11.77 34.60
N LYS A 19 2.53 11.39 34.62
CA LYS A 19 2.02 10.25 33.85
C LYS A 19 0.94 10.73 32.90
N THR A 20 0.92 10.16 31.70
CA THR A 20 -0.09 10.52 30.69
C THR A 20 -1.52 10.18 31.10
N MET A 21 -1.69 9.29 32.08
CA MET A 21 -2.96 8.92 32.68
C MET A 21 -3.43 9.87 33.80
N ASP A 22 -2.59 10.82 34.23
CA ASP A 22 -2.98 11.77 35.28
C ASP A 22 -4.02 12.76 34.76
N ALA A 23 -5.02 13.07 35.59
CA ALA A 23 -6.16 13.89 35.18
C ALA A 23 -5.76 15.28 34.66
N TRP A 24 -4.81 15.94 35.33
CA TRP A 24 -4.30 17.24 34.93
C TRP A 24 -3.55 17.18 33.58
N TYR A 25 -2.89 16.06 33.27
CA TYR A 25 -2.21 15.85 32.00
C TYR A 25 -3.23 15.65 30.88
N MET A 26 -4.24 14.79 31.09
CA MET A 26 -5.33 14.59 30.13
C MET A 26 -6.10 15.89 29.83
N GLU A 27 -6.37 16.72 30.86
CA GLU A 27 -7.01 18.02 30.69
C GLU A 27 -6.17 18.95 29.79
N SER A 28 -4.86 18.95 29.96
CA SER A 28 -3.96 19.72 29.08
C SER A 28 -4.04 19.26 27.62
N VAL A 29 -4.15 17.95 27.38
CA VAL A 29 -4.32 17.39 26.03
C VAL A 29 -5.67 17.80 25.43
N TRP A 30 -6.75 17.75 26.22
CA TRP A 30 -8.07 18.21 25.78
C TRP A 30 -8.07 19.68 25.40
N TRP A 31 -7.36 20.52 26.18
CA TRP A 31 -7.17 21.92 25.84
C TRP A 31 -6.46 22.10 24.49
N VAL A 32 -5.40 21.34 24.21
CA VAL A 32 -4.69 21.38 22.91
C VAL A 32 -5.62 20.97 21.77
N VAL A 33 -6.36 19.87 21.92
CA VAL A 33 -7.31 19.39 20.89
C VAL A 33 -8.38 20.44 20.62
N LYS A 34 -8.94 21.07 21.67
CA LYS A 34 -9.89 22.17 21.52
C LYS A 34 -9.30 23.35 20.76
N ARG A 35 -8.05 23.73 21.04
CA ARG A 35 -7.38 24.83 20.29
C ARG A 35 -7.17 24.50 18.81
N LEU A 36 -6.90 23.24 18.46
CA LEU A 36 -6.80 22.80 17.07
C LEU A 36 -8.17 22.79 16.38
N TRP A 37 -9.21 22.39 17.11
CA TRP A 37 -10.60 22.46 16.67
C TRP A 37 -11.05 23.89 16.39
N ASP A 38 -10.84 24.81 17.34
CA ASP A 38 -11.21 26.22 17.22
C ASP A 38 -10.50 26.92 16.04
N LYS A 39 -9.34 26.39 15.61
CA LYS A 39 -8.58 26.86 14.43
C LYS A 39 -9.01 26.19 13.12
N GLY A 40 -9.96 25.26 13.14
CA GLY A 40 -10.41 24.52 11.95
C GLY A 40 -9.37 23.55 11.38
N LEU A 41 -8.41 23.08 12.19
CA LEU A 41 -7.34 22.17 11.75
C LEU A 41 -7.72 20.69 11.87
N ILE A 42 -8.86 20.38 12.50
CA ILE A 42 -9.38 19.03 12.66
C ILE A 42 -10.56 18.86 11.71
N TYR A 43 -10.55 17.78 10.94
CA TYR A 43 -11.63 17.42 10.02
C TYR A 43 -11.90 15.92 10.06
N GLN A 44 -13.10 15.55 9.65
CA GLN A 44 -13.49 14.17 9.43
C GLN A 44 -13.58 13.92 7.92
N GLY A 45 -12.99 12.82 7.45
CA GLY A 45 -13.02 12.45 6.04
C GLY A 45 -12.90 10.94 5.85
N GLN A 46 -13.34 10.46 4.70
CA GLN A 46 -13.18 9.06 4.29
C GLN A 46 -11.93 8.95 3.42
N LYS A 47 -10.99 8.10 3.84
CA LYS A 47 -9.70 7.90 3.17
C LYS A 47 -9.22 6.47 3.32
N VAL A 48 -8.49 5.98 2.33
CA VAL A 48 -7.73 4.73 2.43
C VAL A 48 -6.55 4.94 3.38
N MET A 49 -6.53 4.19 4.49
CA MET A 49 -5.54 4.30 5.57
C MET A 49 -4.96 2.92 5.88
N PRO A 50 -3.70 2.85 6.35
CA PRO A 50 -3.15 1.60 6.86
C PRO A 50 -3.94 1.16 8.10
N VAL A 51 -4.35 -0.10 8.13
CA VAL A 51 -5.15 -0.69 9.22
C VAL A 51 -4.40 -1.87 9.82
N SER A 52 -4.40 -1.94 11.15
CA SER A 52 -3.92 -3.13 11.86
C SER A 52 -5.09 -4.08 12.06
N THR A 53 -5.03 -5.26 11.44
CA THR A 53 -6.06 -6.30 11.62
C THR A 53 -6.07 -6.87 13.04
N ALA A 54 -4.93 -6.84 13.73
CA ALA A 54 -4.82 -7.36 15.10
C ALA A 54 -5.39 -6.41 16.16
N LEU A 55 -5.34 -5.10 15.92
CA LEU A 55 -5.84 -4.07 16.85
C LEU A 55 -7.19 -3.48 16.40
N GLU A 56 -7.69 -3.88 15.23
CA GLU A 56 -8.94 -3.40 14.63
C GLU A 56 -9.03 -1.87 14.54
N THR A 57 -7.88 -1.19 14.38
CA THR A 57 -7.77 0.26 14.33
C THR A 57 -6.90 0.73 13.18
N VAL A 58 -7.18 1.94 12.70
CA VAL A 58 -6.34 2.66 11.74
C VAL A 58 -5.06 3.13 12.42
N LEU A 59 -3.97 3.13 11.65
CA LEU A 59 -2.65 3.56 12.09
C LEU A 59 -2.29 4.92 11.47
N ALA A 60 -1.41 5.65 12.15
CA ALA A 60 -0.82 6.85 11.58
C ALA A 60 0.28 6.48 10.55
N ASN A 61 0.56 7.41 9.63
CA ASN A 61 1.56 7.19 8.58
C ASN A 61 2.98 6.85 9.13
N PHE A 62 3.34 7.47 10.25
CA PHE A 62 4.63 7.22 10.89
C PHE A 62 4.69 5.84 11.57
N GLU A 63 3.58 5.33 12.09
CA GLU A 63 3.51 3.99 12.70
C GLU A 63 3.64 2.91 11.63
N ALA A 64 2.96 3.08 10.50
CA ALA A 64 3.00 2.13 9.38
C ALA A 64 4.43 1.95 8.82
N THR A 65 5.25 3.00 8.86
CA THR A 65 6.62 2.97 8.32
C THR A 65 7.64 2.39 9.31
N SER A 66 7.34 2.45 10.61
CA SER A 66 8.32 2.12 11.68
C SER A 66 8.65 0.63 11.80
N ASN A 67 7.82 -0.27 11.23
CA ASN A 67 7.94 -1.71 11.42
C ASN A 67 7.89 -2.48 10.09
N TYR A 68 8.67 -2.02 9.10
CA TYR A 68 8.81 -2.74 7.84
C TYR A 68 9.48 -4.10 8.05
N LYS A 69 8.96 -5.13 7.39
CA LYS A 69 9.49 -6.49 7.43
C LYS A 69 9.45 -7.09 6.03
N ASP A 70 10.52 -7.77 5.66
CA ASP A 70 10.54 -8.55 4.42
C ASP A 70 9.69 -9.81 4.61
N VAL A 71 8.67 -9.94 3.77
CA VAL A 71 7.78 -11.09 3.73
C VAL A 71 7.77 -11.66 2.32
N GLN A 72 7.49 -12.96 2.20
CA GLN A 72 7.33 -13.62 0.91
C GLN A 72 5.86 -13.52 0.51
N ASP A 73 5.59 -12.69 -0.50
CA ASP A 73 4.24 -12.52 -1.06
C ASP A 73 4.11 -13.30 -2.37
N PRO A 74 2.91 -13.81 -2.70
CA PRO A 74 2.66 -14.47 -3.97
C PRO A 74 2.69 -13.45 -5.11
N ALA A 75 3.51 -13.69 -6.14
CA ALA A 75 3.50 -12.92 -7.37
C ALA A 75 2.63 -13.63 -8.41
N VAL A 76 1.43 -13.11 -8.69
CA VAL A 76 0.51 -13.71 -9.65
C VAL A 76 0.27 -12.80 -10.84
N THR A 77 0.20 -13.40 -12.02
CA THR A 77 -0.21 -12.73 -13.27
C THR A 77 -1.58 -13.24 -13.66
N VAL A 78 -2.55 -12.34 -13.81
CA VAL A 78 -3.93 -12.65 -14.17
C VAL A 78 -4.21 -12.10 -15.57
N LEU A 79 -4.88 -12.89 -16.40
CA LEU A 79 -5.28 -12.54 -17.75
C LEU A 79 -6.74 -12.07 -17.74
N PHE A 80 -6.98 -10.83 -18.15
CA PHE A 80 -8.32 -10.25 -18.27
C PHE A 80 -8.74 -10.27 -19.74
N ARG A 81 -9.79 -11.01 -20.07
CA ARG A 81 -10.33 -11.09 -21.44
C ARG A 81 -11.02 -9.78 -21.83
N LEU A 82 -10.72 -9.27 -23.01
CA LEU A 82 -11.46 -8.15 -23.61
C LEU A 82 -12.85 -8.61 -24.05
N ALA A 83 -13.85 -7.74 -23.91
CA ALA A 83 -15.23 -8.07 -24.28
C ALA A 83 -15.41 -8.18 -25.80
N ASP A 84 -14.69 -7.35 -26.55
CA ASP A 84 -14.91 -7.14 -27.99
C ASP A 84 -13.83 -7.79 -28.88
N ASP A 85 -12.80 -8.42 -28.28
CA ASP A 85 -11.68 -9.03 -29.00
C ASP A 85 -11.24 -10.34 -28.32
N ASP A 86 -10.68 -11.27 -29.09
CA ASP A 86 -10.07 -12.50 -28.55
C ASP A 86 -8.65 -12.22 -28.08
N ALA A 87 -8.58 -11.27 -27.15
CA ALA A 87 -7.36 -10.73 -26.62
C ALA A 87 -7.44 -10.55 -25.10
N TYR A 88 -6.29 -10.68 -24.46
CA TYR A 88 -6.17 -10.66 -23.00
C TYR A 88 -5.23 -9.56 -22.54
N ILE A 89 -5.59 -8.87 -21.47
CA ILE A 89 -4.70 -7.95 -20.77
C ILE A 89 -4.07 -8.69 -19.60
N ALA A 90 -2.74 -8.76 -19.58
CA ALA A 90 -2.01 -9.34 -18.46
C ALA A 90 -1.76 -8.27 -17.37
N ALA A 91 -2.21 -8.56 -16.14
CA ALA A 91 -1.96 -7.73 -14.97
C ALA A 91 -1.26 -8.54 -13.87
N TRP A 92 -0.26 -7.93 -13.24
CA TRP A 92 0.48 -8.51 -12.12
C TRP A 92 0.02 -7.93 -10.80
N THR A 93 -0.10 -8.78 -9.78
CA THR A 93 -0.40 -8.35 -8.41
C THR A 93 0.32 -9.22 -7.39
N THR A 94 0.76 -8.60 -6.28
CA THR A 94 1.23 -9.30 -5.08
C THR A 94 0.13 -9.56 -4.06
N THR A 95 -1.07 -9.02 -4.29
CA THR A 95 -2.20 -9.07 -3.36
C THR A 95 -3.45 -9.67 -4.04
N PRO A 96 -3.50 -11.01 -4.23
CA PRO A 96 -4.61 -11.67 -4.94
C PRO A 96 -5.99 -11.39 -4.33
N TRP A 97 -6.05 -11.16 -3.02
CA TRP A 97 -7.28 -10.85 -2.29
C TRP A 97 -7.93 -9.53 -2.70
N THR A 98 -7.24 -8.66 -3.45
CA THR A 98 -7.82 -7.42 -4.00
C THR A 98 -8.57 -7.63 -5.31
N LEU A 99 -8.40 -8.77 -5.99
CA LEU A 99 -9.00 -9.07 -7.30
C LEU A 99 -10.54 -9.06 -7.30
N PRO A 100 -11.26 -9.57 -6.28
CA PRO A 100 -12.73 -9.53 -6.27
C PRO A 100 -13.31 -8.11 -6.26
N SER A 101 -12.54 -7.14 -5.76
CA SER A 101 -12.92 -5.73 -5.68
C SER A 101 -12.34 -4.89 -6.83
N ASN A 102 -11.84 -5.53 -7.90
CA ASN A 102 -11.32 -4.82 -9.06
C ASN A 102 -12.46 -4.09 -9.80
N LEU A 103 -12.25 -2.82 -10.12
CA LEU A 103 -13.21 -1.98 -10.85
C LEU A 103 -12.71 -1.58 -12.24
N ALA A 104 -11.40 -1.51 -12.44
CA ALA A 104 -10.77 -1.06 -13.67
C ALA A 104 -9.33 -1.57 -13.76
N LEU A 105 -8.78 -1.54 -14.98
CA LEU A 105 -7.37 -1.77 -15.26
C LEU A 105 -6.73 -0.46 -15.71
N CYS A 106 -5.64 -0.07 -15.05
CA CYS A 106 -4.86 1.09 -15.44
C CYS A 106 -3.76 0.66 -16.41
N VAL A 107 -3.77 1.22 -17.62
CA VAL A 107 -2.75 0.99 -18.64
C VAL A 107 -1.89 2.24 -18.81
N GLY A 108 -0.58 2.04 -19.05
CA GLY A 108 0.31 3.13 -19.43
C GLY A 108 -0.01 3.64 -20.84
N ALA A 109 0.46 4.86 -21.16
CA ALA A 109 0.23 5.46 -22.48
C ALA A 109 0.89 4.69 -23.64
N ASP A 110 1.88 3.84 -23.36
CA ASP A 110 2.53 3.00 -24.35
C ASP A 110 2.13 1.53 -24.11
N MET A 111 1.19 1.02 -24.89
CA MET A 111 0.77 -0.38 -24.84
C MET A 111 1.42 -1.16 -25.97
N ILE A 112 1.82 -2.40 -25.66
CA ILE A 112 2.43 -3.29 -26.64
C ILE A 112 1.63 -4.57 -26.70
N THR A 113 1.32 -4.98 -27.92
CA THR A 113 0.68 -6.24 -28.21
C THR A 113 1.73 -7.23 -28.68
N TRP A 114 1.57 -8.48 -28.26
CA TRP A 114 2.36 -9.58 -28.74
C TRP A 114 1.45 -10.80 -28.98
N GLY A 115 1.88 -11.66 -29.90
CA GLY A 115 1.23 -12.89 -30.28
C GLY A 115 1.08 -13.89 -29.14
N ASP A 116 0.45 -15.00 -29.43
CA ASP A 116 -0.12 -15.89 -28.42
C ASP A 116 0.93 -16.84 -27.78
N ARG A 117 1.32 -16.60 -26.51
CA ARG A 117 2.15 -17.57 -25.74
C ARG A 117 1.41 -18.85 -25.42
N TRP A 118 0.15 -18.67 -25.08
CA TRP A 118 -0.58 -19.57 -24.22
C TRP A 118 -1.57 -20.41 -25.02
N GLY A 119 -1.67 -20.16 -26.33
CA GLY A 119 -2.63 -20.79 -27.24
C GLY A 119 -4.06 -20.34 -26.97
N ILE A 120 -4.26 -19.15 -26.37
CA ILE A 120 -5.56 -18.64 -25.91
C ILE A 120 -5.97 -17.34 -26.63
N GLY A 121 -5.14 -16.77 -27.48
CA GLY A 121 -5.36 -15.51 -28.20
C GLY A 121 -4.22 -14.49 -28.02
N SER A 122 -4.34 -13.33 -28.65
CA SER A 122 -3.31 -12.28 -28.55
C SER A 122 -3.27 -11.69 -27.13
N THR A 123 -2.08 -11.46 -26.57
CA THR A 123 -1.94 -10.92 -25.22
C THR A 123 -1.34 -9.51 -25.27
N HIS A 124 -2.01 -8.57 -24.63
CA HIS A 124 -1.57 -7.20 -24.49
C HIS A 124 -0.86 -7.00 -23.14
N LEU A 125 0.35 -6.46 -23.21
CA LEU A 125 1.14 -6.08 -22.04
C LEU A 125 1.27 -4.56 -21.98
N PRO A 126 1.17 -3.96 -20.78
CA PRO A 126 1.23 -2.51 -20.63
C PRO A 126 2.64 -1.91 -20.80
N ARG A 127 3.71 -2.70 -20.99
CA ARG A 127 5.08 -2.16 -21.20
C ARG A 127 6.11 -3.15 -21.77
N GLU A 128 6.92 -2.69 -22.75
CA GLU A 128 8.04 -3.45 -23.36
C GLU A 128 9.08 -3.93 -22.34
N ALA A 129 9.41 -3.06 -21.37
CA ALA A 129 10.49 -3.30 -20.42
C ALA A 129 10.28 -4.53 -19.52
N ARG A 130 9.05 -5.05 -19.45
CA ARG A 130 8.70 -6.25 -18.66
C ARG A 130 8.69 -7.52 -19.50
N LEU A 131 8.79 -7.44 -20.83
CA LEU A 131 8.85 -8.61 -21.71
C LEU A 131 9.94 -9.63 -21.32
N PRO A 132 11.15 -9.24 -20.87
CA PRO A 132 12.17 -10.20 -20.46
C PRO A 132 11.79 -10.99 -19.20
N GLU A 133 10.97 -10.42 -18.31
CA GLU A 133 10.49 -11.08 -17.09
C GLU A 133 9.38 -12.08 -17.41
N TYR A 134 8.62 -11.79 -18.47
CA TYR A 134 7.59 -12.68 -18.99
C TYR A 134 8.12 -13.64 -20.06
N SER A 135 9.37 -13.60 -20.50
CA SER A 135 9.82 -14.43 -21.62
C SER A 135 10.11 -15.87 -21.21
N ASP A 136 10.52 -16.14 -19.97
CA ASP A 136 10.86 -17.48 -19.42
C ASP A 136 11.51 -18.43 -20.46
N GLY A 137 12.49 -17.91 -21.22
CA GLY A 137 13.22 -18.66 -22.25
C GLY A 137 12.57 -18.75 -23.65
N HIS A 138 11.42 -18.13 -23.89
CA HIS A 138 10.72 -18.08 -25.18
C HIS A 138 10.89 -16.73 -25.88
N GLU A 139 11.03 -16.75 -27.21
CA GLU A 139 11.21 -15.56 -28.04
C GLU A 139 9.85 -14.84 -28.21
N LEU A 140 9.66 -13.72 -27.51
CA LEU A 140 8.45 -12.89 -27.62
C LEU A 140 8.65 -11.84 -28.72
N THR A 141 7.93 -11.94 -29.83
CA THR A 141 8.06 -11.06 -31.00
C THR A 141 7.03 -9.93 -30.99
N VAL A 142 7.37 -8.75 -30.48
CA VAL A 142 6.48 -7.56 -30.47
C VAL A 142 5.74 -7.38 -31.80
N GLU A 143 4.41 -7.50 -31.79
CA GLU A 143 3.58 -7.50 -33.01
C GLU A 143 3.06 -6.11 -33.35
N THR A 144 2.61 -5.34 -32.36
CA THR A 144 2.12 -3.97 -32.60
C THR A 144 2.37 -3.08 -31.39
N ARG A 145 2.79 -1.84 -31.66
CA ARG A 145 2.88 -0.76 -30.67
C ARG A 145 1.64 0.10 -30.81
N GLN A 146 0.84 0.18 -29.76
CA GLN A 146 -0.34 1.04 -29.71
C GLN A 146 -0.13 2.12 -28.64
N LYS A 147 -0.20 3.38 -29.04
CA LYS A 147 -0.25 4.49 -28.08
C LYS A 147 -1.68 4.63 -27.57
N GLY A 148 -1.84 4.61 -26.26
CA GLY A 148 -3.11 4.93 -25.61
C GLY A 148 -3.51 6.36 -25.93
N SER A 149 -4.77 6.54 -26.35
CA SER A 149 -5.38 7.86 -26.44
C SER A 149 -5.63 8.38 -25.02
N THR A 150 -5.28 9.65 -24.78
CA THR A 150 -5.71 10.39 -23.58
C THR A 150 -7.23 10.47 -23.51
#